data_AF-A0A654C2L1-F1
#
_entry.id   AF-A0A654C2L1-F1
#
_cell.length_a   1.000
_cell.length_b   1.000
_cell.length_c   1.000
_cell.angle_alpha   90.00
_cell.angle_beta   90.00
_cell.angle_gamma   90.00
#
_symmetry.space_group_name_H-M   'P 1'
#
loop_
_entity.id
_entity.type
_entity.pdbx_description
1 polymer ?
#
loop_
_entity_poly.entity_id
_entity_poly.type
_entity_poly.pdbx_seq_one_letter_code
_entity_poly.pdbx_strand_id
1 'polypeptide(L)'
;MFDAEFVATLLNRCANEPSDEEFQSYLGLLREGNLQFKHELGYVGTRGIPDTNACHTESLIFGDGSRAFRVAKPNSETGWTRWTALQPLR
;
A
#
# COMPACT_ATOMS: atom_id res chain seq x y z
N MET A 1 -0.46 18.97 4.86
CA MET A 1 0.01 17.99 3.86
C MET A 1 -0.69 16.69 4.19
N PHE A 2 -1.34 16.02 3.24
CA PHE A 2 -2.03 14.77 3.54
C PHE A 2 -0.99 13.66 3.66
N ASP A 3 -0.90 13.01 4.82
CA ASP A 3 0.12 11.99 5.11
C ASP A 3 0.15 10.90 4.04
N ALA A 4 -1.04 10.47 3.57
CA ALA A 4 -1.17 9.52 2.47
C ALA A 4 -0.53 9.96 1.14
N GLU A 5 -0.64 11.24 0.77
CA GLU A 5 -0.07 11.77 -0.48
C GLU A 5 1.45 11.90 -0.40
N PHE A 6 1.94 12.35 0.75
CA PHE A 6 3.37 12.41 1.02
C PHE A 6 3.98 11.01 0.98
N VAL A 7 3.38 10.05 1.69
CA VAL A 7 3.88 8.67 1.76
C VAL A 7 3.80 7.97 0.41
N ALA A 8 2.69 8.09 -0.32
CA ALA A 8 2.58 7.52 -1.66
C ALA A 8 3.67 8.08 -2.60
N THR A 9 3.95 9.37 -2.52
CA THR A 9 5.02 10.01 -3.31
C THR A 9 6.39 9.47 -2.94
N LEU A 10 6.68 9.32 -1.64
CA LEU A 10 7.96 8.82 -1.15
C LEU A 10 8.18 7.36 -1.59
N LEU A 11 7.21 6.49 -1.32
CA LEU A 11 7.29 5.07 -1.65
C LEU A 11 7.44 4.85 -3.16
N ASN A 12 6.74 5.64 -3.97
CA ASN A 12 6.86 5.60 -5.43
C ASN A 12 8.20 6.10 -5.97
N ARG A 13 8.96 6.87 -5.20
CA ARG A 13 10.31 7.33 -5.56
C ARG A 13 11.37 6.30 -5.19
N CYS A 14 11.18 5.62 -4.07
CA CYS A 14 12.04 4.53 -3.62
C CYS A 14 11.82 3.23 -4.42
N ALA A 15 10.70 3.10 -5.13
CA ALA A 15 10.34 1.90 -5.86
C ALA A 15 11.09 1.73 -7.20
N ASN A 16 12.32 1.22 -7.14
CA ASN A 16 12.80 0.22 -8.10
C ASN A 16 12.59 -1.13 -7.43
N GLU A 17 11.41 -1.75 -7.60
CA GLU A 17 11.00 -3.06 -7.03
C GLU A 17 11.78 -3.50 -5.78
N PRO A 18 11.55 -2.84 -4.61
CA PRO A 18 12.26 -3.20 -3.40
C PRO A 18 11.88 -4.61 -2.98
N SER A 19 12.86 -5.37 -2.50
CA SER A 19 12.62 -6.62 -1.79
C SER A 19 11.73 -6.38 -0.57
N ASP A 20 11.10 -7.44 -0.06
CA ASP A 20 10.23 -7.35 1.12
C ASP A 20 10.99 -6.78 2.34
N GLU A 21 12.26 -7.13 2.52
CA GLU A 21 13.10 -6.61 3.61
C GLU A 21 13.38 -5.10 3.47
N GLU A 22 13.68 -4.64 2.26
CA GLU A 22 13.85 -3.20 1.98
C GLU A 22 12.54 -2.45 2.20
N PHE A 23 11.41 -3.04 1.80
CA PHE A 23 10.09 -2.46 2.02
C PHE A 23 9.76 -2.33 3.51
N GLN A 24 10.01 -3.36 4.33
CA GLN A 24 9.84 -3.26 5.79
C GLN A 24 10.75 -2.19 6.40
N SER A 25 11.97 -2.04 5.89
CA SER A 25 12.89 -0.99 6.31
C SER A 25 12.33 0.41 6.01
N TYR A 26 11.72 0.61 4.83
CA TYR A 26 11.03 1.87 4.50
C TYR A 26 9.85 2.16 5.42
N LEU A 27 9.05 1.16 5.79
CA LEU A 27 7.98 1.33 6.77
C LEU A 27 8.51 1.73 8.15
N GLY A 28 9.67 1.20 8.55
CA GLY A 28 10.40 1.63 9.74
C GLY A 28 10.77 3.11 9.70
N LEU A 29 11.38 3.56 8.60
CA LEU A 29 11.76 4.97 8.40
C LEU A 29 10.56 5.92 8.45
N LEU A 30 9.42 5.53 7.90
CA LEU A 30 8.19 6.34 8.00
C LEU A 30 7.76 6.53 9.47
N ARG A 31 7.84 5.47 10.28
CA ARG A 31 7.50 5.52 11.71
C ARG A 31 8.51 6.36 12.50
N GLU A 32 9.80 6.24 12.20
CA GLU A 32 10.85 7.10 12.77
C GLU A 32 10.61 8.58 12.45
N GLY A 33 10.11 8.87 11.24
CA GLY A 33 9.63 10.19 10.81
C GLY A 33 8.33 10.65 11.49
N ASN A 34 7.88 9.95 12.53
CA ASN A 34 6.66 10.21 13.31
C ASN A 34 5.36 10.10 12.51
N LEU A 35 5.35 9.35 11.40
CA LEU A 35 4.12 9.00 10.69
C LEU A 35 3.51 7.75 11.33
N GLN A 36 2.35 7.92 11.94
CA GLN A 36 1.59 6.84 12.55
C GLN A 36 0.58 6.27 11.55
N PHE A 37 0.70 4.98 11.24
CA PHE A 37 -0.19 4.30 10.31
C PHE A 37 -0.39 2.83 10.68
N LYS A 38 -1.54 2.28 10.29
CA LYS A 38 -1.79 0.85 10.26
C LYS A 38 -1.43 0.31 8.88
N HIS A 39 -0.66 -0.78 8.83
CA HIS A 39 -0.36 -1.49 7.59
C HIS A 39 -1.31 -2.68 7.44
N GLU A 40 -2.02 -2.76 6.31
CA GLU A 40 -2.97 -3.83 6.01
C GLU A 40 -2.73 -4.42 4.62
N LEU A 41 -2.68 -5.76 4.58
CA LEU A 41 -2.74 -6.54 3.35
C LEU A 41 -4.14 -7.15 3.22
N GLY A 42 -4.68 -7.10 2.01
CA GLY A 42 -6.03 -7.56 1.71
C GLY A 42 -6.10 -8.31 0.40
N TYR A 43 -7.26 -8.93 0.19
CA TYR A 43 -7.62 -9.62 -1.03
C TYR A 43 -9.06 -9.28 -1.38
N VAL A 44 -9.28 -8.83 -2.62
CA VAL A 44 -10.59 -8.55 -3.18
C VAL A 44 -10.86 -9.62 -4.22
N GLY A 45 -11.89 -10.43 -4.00
CA GLY A 45 -12.27 -11.52 -4.88
C GLY A 45 -13.27 -12.43 -4.21
N THR A 46 -13.96 -13.25 -4.99
CA THR A 46 -14.95 -14.19 -4.43
C THR A 46 -14.24 -15.43 -3.89
N ARG A 47 -14.33 -15.64 -2.57
CA ARG A 47 -13.63 -16.75 -1.91
C ARG A 47 -14.09 -18.11 -2.48
N GLY A 48 -13.14 -18.91 -2.94
CA GLY A 48 -13.40 -20.26 -3.47
C GLY A 48 -13.84 -20.31 -4.94
N ILE A 49 -13.86 -19.16 -5.64
CA ILE A 49 -14.13 -19.09 -7.08
C ILE A 49 -12.87 -18.55 -7.77
N PRO A 50 -12.35 -19.23 -8.81
CA PRO A 50 -11.31 -18.67 -9.66
C PRO A 50 -11.83 -17.40 -10.35
N ASP A 51 -11.51 -16.24 -9.78
CA ASP A 51 -11.95 -14.94 -10.24
C ASP A 51 -10.79 -14.23 -10.94
N THR A 52 -10.92 -14.04 -12.25
CA THR A 52 -9.93 -13.34 -13.06
C THR A 52 -9.83 -11.84 -12.72
N ASN A 53 -10.80 -11.30 -11.98
CA ASN A 53 -10.81 -9.93 -11.49
C ASN A 53 -10.40 -9.82 -10.01
N ALA A 54 -9.99 -10.92 -9.38
CA ALA A 54 -9.46 -10.83 -8.03
C ALA A 54 -8.21 -9.93 -8.00
N CYS A 55 -7.87 -9.36 -6.85
CA CYS A 55 -6.62 -8.65 -6.65
C CYS A 55 -6.16 -8.70 -5.20
N HIS A 56 -4.85 -8.59 -5.02
CA HIS A 56 -4.28 -8.27 -3.72
C HIS A 56 -4.28 -6.76 -3.54
N THR A 57 -4.48 -6.32 -2.32
CA THR A 57 -4.49 -4.90 -1.96
C THR A 57 -3.54 -4.66 -0.81
N GLU A 58 -2.91 -3.51 -0.80
CA GLU A 58 -2.08 -3.07 0.31
C GLU A 58 -2.41 -1.63 0.69
N SER A 59 -2.53 -1.37 1.99
CA SER A 59 -2.92 -0.09 2.55
C SER A 59 -2.02 0.32 3.71
N LEU A 60 -1.59 1.59 3.71
CA LEU A 60 -1.13 2.29 4.91
C LEU A 60 -2.21 3.29 5.31
N ILE A 61 -2.88 3.05 6.44
CA ILE A 61 -4.04 3.82 6.91
C ILE A 61 -3.60 4.77 8.02
N PHE A 62 -3.80 6.07 7.81
CA PHE A 62 -3.38 7.12 8.73
C PHE A 62 -4.51 7.48 9.72
N GLY A 63 -4.16 8.24 10.77
CA GLY A 63 -5.10 8.62 11.83
C GLY A 63 -6.29 9.47 11.37
N ASP A 64 -6.15 10.17 10.25
CA ASP A 64 -7.23 10.93 9.59
C ASP A 64 -8.13 10.06 8.69
N GLY A 65 -7.84 8.76 8.58
CA GLY A 65 -8.53 7.80 7.73
C GLY A 65 -8.08 7.79 6.28
N SER A 66 -7.16 8.68 5.88
CA SER A 66 -6.56 8.67 4.56
C SER A 66 -5.68 7.44 4.38
N ARG A 67 -5.43 7.04 3.13
CA ARG A 67 -4.69 5.81 2.83
C ARG A 67 -3.69 5.98 1.71
N ALA A 68 -2.46 5.51 1.90
CA ALA A 68 -1.61 5.15 0.76
C ALA A 68 -1.99 3.73 0.35
N PHE A 69 -2.34 3.52 -0.91
CA PHE A 69 -2.95 2.30 -1.42
C PHE A 69 -2.29 1.80 -2.71
N ARG A 70 -2.19 0.49 -2.88
CA ARG A 70 -1.82 -0.13 -4.15
C ARG A 70 -2.49 -1.49 -4.31
N VAL A 71 -2.52 -1.99 -5.54
CA VAL A 71 -3.10 -3.30 -5.88
C VAL A 71 -2.13 -4.14 -6.69
N ALA A 72 -2.26 -5.46 -6.62
CA ALA A 72 -1.54 -6.39 -7.47
C ALA A 72 -2.51 -7.41 -8.07
N LYS A 73 -2.19 -7.88 -9.28
CA LYS A 73 -2.94 -9.00 -9.88
C LYS A 73 -2.70 -10.29 -9.08
N PRO A 74 -3.68 -11.22 -9.04
CA PRO A 74 -3.48 -12.54 -8.47
C PRO A 74 -2.38 -13.23 -9.28
N ASN A 75 -1.40 -13.83 -8.59
CA ASN A 75 -0.23 -14.51 -9.17
C ASN A 75 0.85 -13.60 -9.76
N SER A 76 0.85 -12.31 -9.44
CA SER A 76 2.00 -11.45 -9.71
C SER A 76 2.81 -11.28 -8.44
N GLU A 77 3.91 -12.05 -8.32
CA GLU A 77 4.84 -11.91 -7.19
C GLU A 77 5.54 -10.53 -7.16
N THR A 78 5.60 -9.83 -8.30
CA THR A 78 6.33 -8.55 -8.45
C THR A 78 5.49 -7.36 -8.96
N GLY A 79 4.26 -7.56 -9.42
CA GLY A 79 3.49 -6.56 -10.19
C GLY A 79 2.49 -5.73 -9.38
N TRP A 80 2.93 -5.16 -8.26
CA TRP A 80 2.17 -4.13 -7.57
C TRP A 80 2.08 -2.86 -8.42
N THR A 81 0.91 -2.22 -8.43
CA THR A 81 0.78 -0.87 -8.98
C THR A 81 1.59 0.11 -8.15
N ARG A 82 1.82 1.31 -8.72
CA ARG A 82 2.27 2.46 -7.94
C ARG A 82 1.32 2.73 -6.79
N TRP A 83 1.86 3.28 -5.71
CA TRP A 83 1.09 3.79 -4.58
C TRP A 83 0.25 4.99 -5.02
N THR A 84 -0.98 5.06 -4.52
CA THR A 84 -1.89 6.20 -4.71
C THR A 84 -2.47 6.63 -3.37
N ALA A 85 -2.77 7.92 -3.23
CA ALA A 85 -3.42 8.44 -2.04
C ALA A 85 -4.94 8.39 -2.20
N LEU A 86 -5.62 7.77 -1.24
CA LEU A 86 -7.06 7.74 -1.12
C LEU A 86 -7.49 8.59 0.06
N GLN A 87 -8.47 9.47 -0.19
CA GLN A 87 -9.09 10.27 0.86
C GLN A 87 -10.11 9.42 1.64
N PRO A 88 -10.36 9.74 2.92
CA PRO A 88 -11.41 9.08 3.69
C PRO A 88 -12.76 9.25 2.99
N LEU A 89 -13.58 8.21 2.98
CA LEU A 89 -14.97 8.31 2.54
C LEU A 89 -15.73 9.15 3.59
N ARG A 90 -16.37 10.23 3.13
CA ARG A 90 -17.22 11.10 3.95
C ARG A 90 -18.63 10.53 4.06
#